data_AF-E8WII0-F1
#
_entry.id   AF-E8WII0-F1
#
_cell.length_a   1.000
_cell.length_b   1.000
_cell.length_c   1.000
_cell.angle_alpha   90.00
_cell.angle_beta   90.00
_cell.angle_gamma   90.00
#
_symmetry.space_group_name_H-M   'P 1'
#
loop_
_entity.id
_entity.type
_entity.pdbx_description
1 polymer ?
#
loop_
_entity_poly.entity_id
_entity_poly.type
_entity_poly.pdbx_seq_one_letter_code
_entity_poly.pdbx_strand_id
1 'polypeptide(L)'
;MAVLAWHSAHGGTPRPVEILYLFGICFMLFGALLSGYTVKGIVLRRRIREEGGRQPWRFDYRWETNGSSDDGFTRVLKNAFAICGISLFLLPFHLLVRQDITAGQRPIFLLILGIFDLVMLIAVGRTIYLLVRRLIFGKTRVIFGQFPYYTGQPLHLIFAGTPKLAICQELKAQLHCIKEYYEWHGSGDDRTATPIMESLWRQECQFVTDISGRAELVFQLPTDLPGTDLIGDAKVKPPHYWELEVTATRSGIDYRGIFLIPIYEHG
;
A
#
# COMPACT_ATOMS: atom_id res chain seq x y z
N MET A 1 -6.69 -19.25 25.23
CA MET A 1 -7.62 -19.18 26.38
C MET A 1 -7.29 -20.16 27.51
N ALA A 2 -6.80 -21.37 27.22
CA ALA A 2 -6.41 -22.33 28.27
C ALA A 2 -5.25 -21.87 29.19
N VAL A 3 -4.24 -21.16 28.65
CA VAL A 3 -3.08 -20.68 29.44
C VAL A 3 -3.46 -19.54 30.41
N LEU A 4 -4.39 -18.67 30.00
CA LEU A 4 -4.87 -17.57 30.85
C LEU A 4 -5.77 -18.07 32.00
N ALA A 5 -6.53 -19.15 31.78
CA ALA A 5 -7.33 -19.77 32.84
C ALA A 5 -6.44 -20.45 33.92
N TRP A 6 -5.32 -21.06 33.51
CA TRP A 6 -4.38 -21.72 34.42
C TRP A 6 -3.65 -20.76 35.38
N HIS A 7 -3.29 -19.56 34.90
CA HIS A 7 -2.61 -18.55 35.71
C HIS A 7 -3.48 -17.89 36.78
N SER A 8 -4.80 -17.79 36.56
CA SER A 8 -5.71 -17.20 37.55
C SER A 8 -5.79 -18.02 38.86
N ALA A 9 -5.46 -19.31 38.82
CA ALA A 9 -5.58 -20.21 39.96
C ALA A 9 -4.35 -20.24 40.89
N HIS A 10 -3.19 -19.68 40.50
CA HIS A 10 -1.92 -19.91 41.21
C HIS A 10 -1.16 -18.66 41.69
N GLY A 11 -1.66 -17.45 41.46
CA GLY A 11 -1.10 -16.20 42.03
C GLY A 11 0.37 -15.88 41.70
N GLY A 12 1.06 -16.71 40.93
CA GLY A 12 2.47 -16.57 40.57
C GLY A 12 2.63 -15.80 39.27
N THR A 13 3.63 -14.93 39.21
CA THR A 13 4.08 -14.32 37.95
C THR A 13 4.54 -15.41 36.98
N PRO A 14 4.24 -15.30 35.66
CA PRO A 14 4.69 -16.26 34.66
C PRO A 14 6.19 -16.52 34.75
N ARG A 15 6.59 -17.78 34.57
CA ARG A 15 8.02 -18.12 34.54
C ARG A 15 8.65 -17.64 33.21
N PRO A 16 9.93 -17.25 33.19
CA PRO A 16 10.60 -16.78 31.96
C PRO A 16 10.46 -17.73 30.76
N VAL A 17 10.43 -19.04 31.02
CA VAL A 17 10.26 -20.09 30.00
C VAL A 17 8.87 -20.06 29.36
N GLU A 18 7.82 -19.73 30.11
CA GLU A 18 6.45 -19.63 29.59
C GLU A 18 6.30 -18.45 28.64
N ILE A 19 6.95 -17.32 28.97
CA ILE A 19 7.01 -16.13 28.12
C ILE A 19 7.69 -16.47 26.78
N LEU A 20 8.77 -17.26 26.82
CA LEU A 20 9.48 -17.71 25.61
C LEU A 20 8.61 -18.61 24.72
N TYR A 21 7.82 -19.52 25.29
CA TYR A 21 6.90 -20.36 24.51
C TYR A 21 5.79 -19.55 23.85
N LEU A 22 5.18 -18.62 24.59
CA LEU A 22 4.17 -17.72 24.03
C LEU A 22 4.74 -16.92 22.86
N PHE A 23 5.96 -16.41 23.02
CA PHE A 23 6.68 -15.71 21.96
C PHE A 23 6.89 -16.58 20.72
N GLY A 24 7.41 -17.79 20.89
CA GLY A 24 7.66 -18.73 19.80
C GLY A 24 6.37 -19.07 19.02
N ILE A 25 5.25 -19.27 19.72
CA ILE A 25 3.95 -19.53 19.10
C ILE A 25 3.46 -18.31 18.33
N CYS A 26 3.49 -17.11 18.91
CA CYS A 26 3.08 -15.89 18.23
C CYS A 26 3.90 -15.64 16.96
N PHE A 27 5.22 -15.81 17.04
CA PHE A 27 6.13 -15.66 15.91
C PHE A 27 5.82 -16.68 14.80
N MET A 28 5.63 -17.95 15.17
CA MET A 28 5.33 -19.02 14.21
C MET A 28 3.99 -18.78 13.49
N LEU A 29 2.95 -18.39 14.21
CA LEU A 29 1.63 -18.10 13.64
C LEU A 29 1.68 -16.89 12.70
N PHE A 30 2.37 -15.82 13.10
CA PHE A 30 2.52 -14.63 12.27
C PHE A 30 3.34 -14.92 11.01
N GLY A 31 4.45 -15.65 11.15
CA GLY A 31 5.28 -16.10 10.03
C GLY A 31 4.51 -16.96 9.05
N ALA A 32 3.77 -17.97 9.54
CA ALA A 32 2.95 -18.84 8.70
C ALA A 32 1.87 -18.06 7.92
N LEU A 33 1.23 -17.08 8.56
CA LEU A 33 0.24 -16.22 7.92
C LEU A 33 0.86 -15.38 6.80
N LEU A 34 2.00 -14.74 7.05
CA LEU A 34 2.73 -13.98 6.02
C LEU A 34 3.16 -14.88 4.85
N SER A 35 3.74 -16.04 5.13
CA SER A 35 4.13 -17.01 4.10
C SER A 35 2.95 -17.45 3.25
N GLY A 36 1.78 -17.68 3.85
CA GLY A 36 0.55 -18.04 3.13
C GLY A 36 0.10 -16.97 2.14
N TYR A 37 0.17 -15.69 2.52
CA TYR A 37 -0.14 -14.58 1.60
C TYR A 37 0.85 -14.51 0.43
N THR A 38 2.14 -14.70 0.68
CA THR A 38 3.17 -14.70 -0.37
C THR A 38 2.98 -15.85 -1.35
N VAL A 39 2.78 -17.08 -0.86
CA VAL A 39 2.57 -18.27 -1.72
C VAL A 39 1.31 -18.10 -2.58
N LYS A 40 0.21 -17.63 -1.98
CA LYS A 40 -1.03 -17.37 -2.73
C LYS A 40 -0.83 -16.37 -3.87
N GLY A 41 -0.03 -15.33 -3.64
CA GLY A 41 0.33 -14.35 -4.67
C GLY A 41 1.12 -14.97 -5.83
N ILE A 42 2.11 -15.82 -5.52
CA ILE A 42 2.94 -16.51 -6.52
C ILE A 42 2.11 -17.47 -7.37
N VAL A 43 1.27 -18.30 -6.73
CA VAL A 43 0.42 -19.29 -7.43
C VAL A 43 -0.57 -18.58 -8.36
N LEU A 44 -1.18 -17.49 -7.91
CA LEU A 44 -2.12 -16.72 -8.72
C LEU A 44 -1.43 -16.12 -9.96
N ARG A 45 -0.25 -15.49 -9.79
CA ARG A 45 0.54 -14.93 -10.90
C ARG A 45 0.93 -15.98 -11.94
N ARG A 46 1.29 -17.19 -11.50
CA ARG A 46 1.64 -18.28 -12.41
C ARG A 46 0.46 -18.67 -13.30
N ARG A 47 -0.72 -18.86 -12.70
CA ARG A 47 -1.94 -19.23 -13.44
C ARG A 47 -2.35 -18.17 -14.45
N ILE A 48 -2.26 -16.89 -14.06
CA ILE A 48 -2.55 -15.77 -14.95
C ILE A 48 -1.65 -15.76 -16.20
N ARG A 49 -0.36 -16.04 -16.04
CA ARG A 49 0.62 -16.06 -17.14
C ARG A 49 0.29 -17.14 -18.18
N GLU A 50 -0.33 -18.24 -17.76
CA GLU A 50 -0.73 -19.35 -18.62
C GLU A 50 -2.02 -19.05 -19.42
N GLU A 51 -2.92 -18.20 -18.89
CA GLU A 51 -4.25 -17.93 -19.48
C GLU A 51 -4.35 -16.58 -20.25
N GLY A 52 -3.36 -15.68 -20.12
CA GLY A 52 -3.46 -14.24 -20.43
C GLY A 52 -3.45 -13.77 -21.90
N GLY A 53 -3.56 -14.64 -22.91
CA GLY A 53 -3.19 -14.30 -24.29
C GLY A 53 -4.09 -13.36 -25.09
N ARG A 54 -5.32 -13.02 -24.64
CA ARG A 54 -6.27 -12.21 -25.44
C ARG A 54 -6.89 -11.01 -24.73
N GLN A 55 -6.90 -11.01 -23.40
CA GLN A 55 -7.55 -9.97 -22.59
C GLN A 55 -6.74 -9.76 -21.31
N PRO A 56 -5.57 -9.09 -21.39
CA PRO A 56 -4.63 -8.97 -20.28
C PRO A 56 -5.28 -8.39 -19.01
N TRP A 57 -6.19 -7.42 -19.19
CA TRP A 57 -6.99 -6.80 -18.12
C TRP A 57 -7.87 -7.77 -17.32
N ARG A 58 -8.13 -8.99 -17.80
CA ARG A 58 -8.90 -9.96 -16.98
C ARG A 58 -8.05 -10.62 -15.91
N PHE A 59 -6.74 -10.55 -16.06
CA PHE A 59 -5.82 -11.37 -15.29
C PHE A 59 -4.79 -10.55 -14.54
N ASP A 60 -4.36 -9.40 -15.06
CA ASP A 60 -3.30 -8.58 -14.46
C ASP A 60 -3.68 -7.98 -13.09
N TYR A 61 -4.92 -7.51 -12.95
CA TYR A 61 -5.44 -6.88 -11.75
C TYR A 61 -6.95 -7.08 -11.65
N ARG A 62 -7.49 -6.93 -10.43
CA ARG A 62 -8.93 -7.03 -10.18
C ARG A 62 -9.62 -5.71 -10.52
N TRP A 63 -9.61 -5.36 -11.81
CA TRP A 63 -10.23 -4.13 -12.28
C TRP A 63 -11.73 -4.09 -11.99
N GLU A 64 -12.21 -2.93 -11.58
CA GLU A 64 -13.63 -2.60 -11.62
C GLU A 64 -13.93 -1.94 -12.98
N THR A 65 -14.85 -2.50 -13.76
CA THR A 65 -15.14 -2.00 -15.12
C THR A 65 -15.69 -0.57 -15.14
N ASN A 66 -16.27 -0.13 -14.03
CA ASN A 66 -16.94 1.16 -13.92
C ASN A 66 -16.05 2.26 -13.32
N GLY A 67 -14.80 1.94 -12.96
CA GLY A 67 -13.92 2.92 -12.34
C GLY A 67 -12.80 2.34 -11.50
N SER A 68 -12.14 3.23 -10.77
CA SER A 68 -11.12 2.90 -9.77
C SER A 68 -11.37 3.75 -8.54
N SER A 69 -11.20 3.19 -7.34
CA SER A 69 -11.45 3.91 -6.09
C SER A 69 -10.16 4.08 -5.29
N ASP A 70 -10.08 5.18 -4.53
CA ASP A 70 -8.93 5.39 -3.66
C ASP A 70 -8.93 4.36 -2.53
N ASP A 71 -7.90 3.50 -2.56
CA ASP A 71 -7.58 2.45 -1.59
C ASP A 71 -7.19 2.99 -0.20
N GLY A 72 -7.35 4.28 0.07
CA GLY A 72 -7.01 4.93 1.33
C GLY A 72 -7.45 4.16 2.59
N PHE A 73 -8.66 3.59 2.62
CA PHE A 73 -9.12 2.81 3.78
C PHE A 73 -8.36 1.48 3.93
N THR A 74 -8.13 0.77 2.84
CA THR A 74 -7.34 -0.46 2.84
C THR A 74 -5.90 -0.19 3.30
N ARG A 75 -5.33 0.97 2.92
CA ARG A 75 -4.00 1.40 3.41
C ARG A 75 -4.01 1.69 4.91
N VAL A 76 -5.03 2.39 5.43
CA VAL A 76 -5.19 2.63 6.87
C VAL A 76 -5.31 1.32 7.63
N LEU A 77 -6.13 0.38 7.15
CA LEU A 77 -6.34 -0.91 7.79
C LEU A 77 -5.06 -1.76 7.78
N LYS A 78 -4.34 -1.81 6.65
CA LYS A 78 -3.03 -2.48 6.56
C LYS A 78 -2.03 -1.90 7.55
N ASN A 79 -1.94 -0.58 7.64
CA ASN A 79 -1.05 0.08 8.60
C ASN A 79 -1.46 -0.20 10.05
N ALA A 80 -2.75 -0.16 10.36
CA ALA A 80 -3.26 -0.48 11.70
C ALA A 80 -2.92 -1.93 12.10
N PHE A 81 -3.13 -2.90 11.21
CA PHE A 81 -2.73 -4.29 11.47
C PHE A 81 -1.22 -4.43 11.66
N ALA A 82 -0.41 -3.72 10.87
CA ALA A 82 1.04 -3.74 11.02
C ALA A 82 1.46 -3.16 12.39
N ILE A 83 0.87 -2.03 12.80
CA ILE A 83 1.08 -1.43 14.13
C ILE A 83 0.70 -2.42 15.23
N CYS A 84 -0.50 -3.01 15.18
CA CYS A 84 -0.93 -4.00 16.17
C CYS A 84 0.02 -5.20 16.25
N GLY A 85 0.48 -5.70 15.10
CA GLY A 85 1.45 -6.80 15.04
C GLY A 85 2.79 -6.43 15.69
N ILE A 86 3.33 -5.26 15.38
CA ILE A 86 4.58 -4.76 15.97
C ILE A 86 4.41 -4.52 17.49
N SER A 87 3.31 -3.88 17.91
CA SER A 87 3.03 -3.65 19.34
C SER A 87 2.95 -4.96 20.12
N LEU A 88 2.27 -5.97 19.56
CA LEU A 88 2.19 -7.30 20.17
C LEU A 88 3.56 -7.98 20.23
N PHE A 89 4.39 -7.81 19.20
CA PHE A 89 5.76 -8.32 19.15
C PHE A 89 6.68 -7.65 20.19
N LEU A 90 6.56 -6.34 20.41
CA LEU A 90 7.40 -5.58 21.36
C LEU A 90 7.00 -5.82 22.82
N LEU A 91 5.74 -6.15 23.09
CA LEU A 91 5.21 -6.39 24.44
C LEU A 91 6.06 -7.32 25.31
N PRO A 92 6.45 -8.54 24.88
CA PRO A 92 7.28 -9.44 25.69
C PRO A 92 8.67 -8.86 25.99
N PHE A 93 9.25 -8.05 25.11
CA PHE A 93 10.55 -7.42 25.37
C PHE A 93 10.44 -6.35 26.45
N HIS A 94 9.36 -5.56 26.44
CA HIS A 94 9.06 -4.62 27.53
C HIS A 94 8.88 -5.34 28.88
N LEU A 95 8.26 -6.52 28.88
CA LEU A 95 8.14 -7.36 30.08
C LEU A 95 9.50 -7.91 30.54
N LEU A 96 10.31 -8.43 29.62
CA LEU A 96 11.63 -9.00 29.90
C LEU A 96 12.60 -7.96 30.47
N VAL A 97 12.62 -6.74 29.91
CA VAL A 97 13.45 -5.63 30.41
C VAL A 97 13.06 -5.22 31.84
N ARG A 98 11.79 -5.41 32.22
CA ARG A 98 11.31 -5.10 33.57
C ARG A 98 11.70 -6.17 34.60
N GLN A 99 11.77 -7.45 34.21
CA GLN A 99 11.89 -8.58 35.14
C GLN A 99 13.31 -9.16 35.24
N ASP A 100 13.99 -9.36 34.11
CA ASP A 100 15.10 -10.34 34.07
C ASP A 100 16.45 -9.75 33.63
N ILE A 101 16.49 -8.51 33.13
CA ILE A 101 17.76 -7.93 32.64
C ILE A 101 18.61 -7.37 33.78
N THR A 102 19.86 -7.83 33.84
CA THR A 102 20.88 -7.33 34.77
C THR A 102 21.10 -5.81 34.63
N ALA A 103 21.39 -5.13 35.74
CA ALA A 103 21.49 -3.67 35.78
C ALA A 103 22.45 -3.08 34.72
N GLY A 104 23.53 -3.79 34.37
CA GLY A 104 24.50 -3.35 33.37
C GLY A 104 24.00 -3.39 31.93
N GLN A 105 23.11 -4.31 31.57
CA GLN A 105 22.61 -4.47 30.20
C GLN A 105 21.31 -3.68 29.94
N ARG A 106 20.57 -3.37 31.00
CA ARG A 106 19.30 -2.63 30.95
C ARG A 106 19.30 -1.36 30.08
N PRO A 107 20.30 -0.44 30.15
CA PRO A 107 20.27 0.77 29.35
C PRO A 107 20.33 0.50 27.83
N ILE A 108 21.09 -0.52 27.40
CA ILE A 108 21.20 -0.88 25.98
C ILE A 108 19.86 -1.39 25.45
N PHE A 109 19.18 -2.27 26.20
CA PHE A 109 17.87 -2.78 25.81
C PHE A 109 16.80 -1.68 25.80
N LEU A 110 16.82 -0.77 26.79
CA LEU A 110 15.91 0.38 26.80
C LEU A 110 16.14 1.31 25.60
N LEU A 111 17.39 1.52 25.20
CA LEU A 111 17.70 2.30 24.00
C LEU A 111 17.13 1.63 22.74
N ILE A 112 17.35 0.33 22.57
CA ILE A 112 16.83 -0.44 21.42
C ILE A 112 15.29 -0.38 21.40
N LEU A 113 14.63 -0.67 22.52
CA LEU A 113 13.17 -0.59 22.62
C LEU A 113 12.65 0.83 22.35
N GLY A 114 13.33 1.85 22.88
CA GLY A 114 12.96 3.24 22.62
C GLY A 114 13.01 3.62 21.14
N ILE A 115 13.97 3.09 20.37
CA ILE A 115 14.03 3.27 18.91
C ILE A 115 12.80 2.63 18.24
N PHE A 116 12.47 1.38 18.60
CA PHE A 116 11.29 0.70 18.04
C PHE A 116 9.97 1.38 18.43
N ASP A 117 9.84 1.85 19.67
CA ASP A 117 8.69 2.61 20.14
C ASP A 117 8.56 3.95 19.38
N LEU A 118 9.67 4.62 19.08
CA LEU A 118 9.66 5.84 18.27
C LEU A 118 9.20 5.56 16.83
N VAL A 119 9.70 4.49 16.20
CA VAL A 119 9.24 4.05 14.87
C VAL A 119 7.74 3.74 14.89
N MET A 120 7.27 3.04 15.93
CA MET A 120 5.84 2.75 16.12
C MET A 120 5.02 4.04 16.28
N LEU A 121 5.49 5.01 17.07
CA LEU A 121 4.83 6.30 17.25
C LEU A 121 4.70 7.07 15.92
N ILE A 122 5.75 7.09 15.10
CA ILE A 122 5.72 7.69 13.75
C ILE A 122 4.69 6.97 12.87
N ALA A 123 4.65 5.63 12.90
CA ALA A 123 3.70 4.83 12.14
C ALA A 123 2.24 5.10 12.57
N VAL A 124 1.98 5.22 13.88
CA VAL A 124 0.69 5.62 14.44
C VAL A 124 0.29 7.02 13.98
N GLY A 125 1.19 8.00 14.12
CA GLY A 125 0.95 9.37 13.66
C GLY A 125 0.59 9.44 12.17
N ARG A 126 1.32 8.71 11.31
CA ARG A 126 1.01 8.60 9.87
C ARG A 126 -0.35 7.95 9.62
N THR A 127 -0.71 6.93 10.39
CA THR A 127 -2.00 6.24 10.23
C THR A 127 -3.17 7.13 10.65
N ILE A 128 -3.02 7.88 11.74
CA ILE A 128 -3.98 8.89 12.18
C ILE A 128 -4.13 9.97 11.10
N TYR A 129 -3.02 10.47 10.54
CA TYR A 129 -3.05 11.44 9.44
C TYR A 129 -3.86 10.93 8.24
N LEU A 130 -3.59 9.70 7.78
CA LEU A 130 -4.34 9.08 6.68
C LEU A 130 -5.82 8.88 7.01
N LEU A 131 -6.14 8.52 8.26
CA LEU A 131 -7.51 8.37 8.72
C LEU A 131 -8.25 9.71 8.74
N VAL A 132 -7.66 10.76 9.33
CA VAL A 132 -8.26 12.10 9.36
C VAL A 132 -8.47 12.62 7.94
N ARG A 133 -7.47 12.46 7.07
CA ARG A 133 -7.58 12.79 5.65
C ARG A 133 -8.76 12.06 4.99
N ARG A 134 -8.95 10.77 5.28
CA ARG A 134 -10.09 10.00 4.78
C ARG A 134 -11.43 10.47 5.35
N LEU A 135 -11.49 10.84 6.63
CA LEU A 135 -12.70 11.38 7.26
C LEU A 135 -13.07 12.76 6.68
N ILE A 136 -12.08 13.56 6.32
CA ILE A 136 -12.30 14.86 5.68
C ILE A 136 -12.77 14.68 4.25
N PHE A 137 -12.00 14.03 3.38
CA PHE A 137 -12.30 14.00 1.95
C PHE A 137 -13.25 12.87 1.52
N GLY A 138 -13.51 11.91 2.39
CA GLY A 138 -14.37 10.77 2.11
C GLY A 138 -13.77 9.77 1.12
N LYS A 139 -14.63 8.90 0.57
CA LYS A 139 -14.25 7.99 -0.51
C LYS A 139 -14.32 8.74 -1.83
N THR A 140 -13.19 8.77 -2.53
CA THR A 140 -13.10 9.30 -3.90
C THR A 140 -12.98 8.15 -4.88
N ARG A 141 -13.44 8.39 -6.11
CA ARG A 141 -13.36 7.43 -7.21
C ARG A 141 -13.17 8.15 -8.54
N VAL A 142 -12.60 7.44 -9.50
CA VAL A 142 -12.58 7.81 -10.90
C VAL A 142 -13.52 6.86 -11.62
N ILE A 143 -14.44 7.40 -12.42
CA ILE A 143 -15.40 6.65 -13.22
C ILE A 143 -14.88 6.59 -14.64
N PHE A 144 -14.93 5.40 -15.23
CA PHE A 144 -14.50 5.17 -16.60
C PHE A 144 -15.66 5.41 -17.57
N GLY A 145 -15.42 6.19 -18.63
CA GLY A 145 -16.33 6.31 -19.76
C GLY A 145 -16.33 5.07 -20.66
N GLN A 146 -15.21 4.35 -20.73
CA GLN A 146 -15.08 3.08 -21.44
C GLN A 146 -14.08 2.16 -20.71
N PHE A 147 -14.15 0.85 -20.95
CA PHE A 147 -13.22 -0.11 -20.35
C PHE A 147 -12.95 -1.28 -21.30
N PRO A 148 -11.68 -1.68 -21.52
CA PRO A 148 -10.46 -0.94 -21.16
C PRO A 148 -10.27 0.31 -22.04
N TYR A 149 -9.25 1.11 -21.75
CA TYR A 149 -8.75 2.15 -22.66
C TYR A 149 -7.59 1.60 -23.49
N TYR A 150 -7.33 2.24 -24.62
CA TYR A 150 -6.20 1.92 -25.50
C TYR A 150 -5.31 3.13 -25.74
N THR A 151 -4.01 2.91 -25.90
CA THR A 151 -3.05 3.94 -26.32
C THR A 151 -3.47 4.57 -27.66
N GLY A 152 -3.15 5.85 -27.86
CA GLY A 152 -3.61 6.61 -29.03
C GLY A 152 -5.06 7.11 -28.99
N GLN A 153 -5.89 6.65 -28.05
CA GLN A 153 -7.27 7.09 -27.91
C GLN A 153 -7.41 8.16 -26.82
N PRO A 154 -8.43 9.05 -26.91
CA PRO A 154 -8.71 9.98 -25.82
C PRO A 154 -9.20 9.24 -24.57
N LEU A 155 -8.65 9.60 -23.42
CA LEU A 155 -9.02 9.07 -22.11
C LEU A 155 -10.03 10.01 -21.46
N HIS A 156 -11.30 9.62 -21.45
CA HIS A 156 -12.39 10.35 -20.79
C HIS A 156 -12.69 9.74 -19.42
N LEU A 157 -12.48 10.51 -18.36
CA LEU A 157 -12.71 10.09 -16.98
C LEU A 157 -13.62 11.06 -16.25
N ILE A 158 -14.40 10.57 -15.30
CA ILE A 158 -15.12 11.43 -14.35
C ILE A 158 -14.53 11.22 -12.97
N PHE A 159 -13.83 12.23 -12.46
CA PHE A 159 -13.46 12.27 -11.06
C PHE A 159 -14.72 12.51 -10.22
N ALA A 160 -14.96 11.64 -9.25
CA ALA A 160 -16.07 11.74 -8.31
C ALA A 160 -15.52 11.78 -6.88
N GLY A 161 -15.38 13.01 -6.39
CA GLY A 161 -15.00 13.32 -5.02
C GLY A 161 -16.20 13.50 -4.09
N THR A 162 -16.03 14.35 -3.08
CA THR A 162 -17.08 14.80 -2.17
C THR A 162 -17.25 16.31 -2.26
N PRO A 163 -18.36 16.89 -1.77
CA PRO A 163 -18.54 18.35 -1.75
C PRO A 163 -17.41 19.11 -1.03
N LYS A 164 -16.69 18.45 -0.11
CA LYS A 164 -15.53 19.04 0.57
C LYS A 164 -14.31 19.23 -0.35
N LEU A 165 -14.23 18.53 -1.48
CA LEU A 165 -13.24 18.78 -2.52
C LEU A 165 -13.64 19.94 -3.41
N ALA A 166 -14.93 20.26 -3.53
CA ALA A 166 -15.40 21.40 -4.31
C ALA A 166 -14.99 22.77 -3.76
N ILE A 167 -14.68 22.83 -2.47
CA ILE A 167 -14.15 24.03 -1.80
C ILE A 167 -12.62 24.07 -1.77
N CYS A 168 -11.94 23.03 -2.27
CA CYS A 168 -10.48 23.01 -2.33
C CYS A 168 -9.98 23.90 -3.46
N GLN A 169 -8.81 24.49 -3.24
CA GLN A 169 -8.10 25.26 -4.25
C GLN A 169 -7.13 24.33 -4.98
N GLU A 170 -6.78 24.70 -6.21
CA GLU A 170 -5.68 24.08 -6.98
C GLU A 170 -5.85 22.57 -7.17
N LEU A 171 -7.06 22.13 -7.53
CA LEU A 171 -7.29 20.75 -7.96
C LEU A 171 -6.48 20.45 -9.22
N LYS A 172 -5.67 19.40 -9.12
CA LYS A 172 -4.72 19.01 -10.15
C LYS A 172 -4.77 17.50 -10.34
N ALA A 173 -4.87 17.09 -11.59
CA ALA A 173 -4.85 15.70 -12.00
C ALA A 173 -3.61 15.47 -12.87
N GLN A 174 -2.90 14.39 -12.61
CA GLN A 174 -1.70 14.01 -13.33
C GLN A 174 -1.81 12.55 -13.72
N LEU A 175 -1.75 12.29 -15.02
CA LEU A 175 -1.70 10.95 -15.55
C LEU A 175 -0.23 10.58 -15.80
N HIS A 176 0.18 9.45 -15.27
CA HIS A 176 1.53 8.93 -15.37
C HIS A 176 1.53 7.57 -16.05
N CYS A 177 2.48 7.35 -16.96
CA CYS A 177 2.89 6.01 -17.37
C CYS A 177 4.16 5.66 -16.58
N ILE A 178 4.07 4.68 -15.70
CA ILE A 178 5.12 4.30 -14.76
C ILE A 178 5.71 2.97 -15.18
N LYS A 179 7.04 2.89 -15.17
CA LYS A 179 7.82 1.67 -15.31
C LYS A 179 8.47 1.33 -13.97
N GLU A 180 8.26 0.11 -13.50
CA GLU A 180 8.85 -0.38 -12.25
C GLU A 180 9.93 -1.42 -12.56
N TYR A 181 11.15 -1.19 -12.11
CA TYR A 181 12.25 -2.15 -12.28
C TYR A 181 13.20 -2.13 -11.07
N TYR A 182 14.12 -3.09 -11.01
CA TYR A 182 15.09 -3.18 -9.92
C TYR A 182 16.50 -2.92 -10.45
N GLU A 183 17.20 -1.99 -9.82
CA GLU A 183 18.64 -1.80 -10.00
C GLU A 183 19.39 -2.64 -8.97
N TRP A 184 20.29 -3.49 -9.46
CA TRP A 184 21.11 -4.35 -8.62
C TRP A 184 22.46 -3.68 -8.40
N HIS A 185 22.82 -3.44 -7.13
CA HIS A 185 24.12 -2.93 -6.74
C HIS A 185 24.91 -4.00 -5.96
N GLY A 186 26.23 -3.97 -6.09
CA GLY A 186 27.15 -4.92 -5.43
C GLY A 186 27.62 -6.06 -6.34
N SER A 187 28.51 -6.91 -5.79
CA SER A 187 29.07 -8.09 -6.46
C SER A 187 28.96 -9.31 -5.55
N GLY A 188 28.88 -10.51 -6.15
CA GLY A 188 28.76 -11.77 -5.40
C GLY A 188 27.42 -11.94 -4.67
N ASP A 189 27.49 -12.46 -3.44
CA ASP A 189 26.34 -12.76 -2.59
C ASP A 189 25.72 -11.50 -1.93
N ASP A 190 26.45 -10.38 -1.89
CA ASP A 190 26.00 -9.10 -1.30
C ASP A 190 25.25 -8.20 -2.30
N ARG A 191 24.47 -8.81 -3.21
CA ARG A 191 23.66 -8.04 -4.17
C ARG A 191 22.43 -7.46 -3.49
N THR A 192 22.31 -6.14 -3.55
CA THR A 192 21.13 -5.42 -3.07
C THR A 192 20.31 -4.94 -4.27
N ALA A 193 18.99 -5.18 -4.24
CA ALA A 193 18.07 -4.67 -5.24
C ALA A 193 17.36 -3.41 -4.73
N THR A 194 17.48 -2.31 -5.48
CA THR A 194 16.75 -1.07 -5.22
C THR A 194 15.58 -0.99 -6.20
N PRO A 195 14.32 -0.87 -5.73
CA PRO A 195 13.19 -0.64 -6.61
C PRO A 195 13.25 0.79 -7.17
N ILE A 196 13.17 0.91 -8.49
CA ILE A 196 13.10 2.18 -9.22
C ILE A 196 11.74 2.30 -9.89
N MET A 197 11.12 3.47 -9.71
CA MET A 197 9.88 3.85 -10.39
C MET A 197 10.20 5.01 -11.33
N GLU A 198 10.18 4.74 -12.62
CA GLU A 198 10.46 5.71 -13.67
C GLU A 198 9.15 6.17 -14.31
N SER A 199 8.91 7.48 -14.37
CA SER A 199 7.76 8.05 -15.09
C SER A 199 8.16 8.21 -16.56
N LEU A 200 7.77 7.27 -17.40
CA LEU A 200 8.03 7.31 -18.85
C LEU A 200 7.34 8.49 -19.52
N TRP A 201 6.17 8.86 -19.00
CA TRP A 201 5.37 9.97 -19.49
C TRP A 201 4.49 10.54 -18.40
N ARG A 202 4.17 11.83 -18.52
CA ARG A 202 3.30 12.55 -17.61
C ARG A 202 2.52 13.62 -18.35
N GLN A 203 1.21 13.68 -18.12
CA GLN A 203 0.40 14.83 -18.50
C GLN A 203 -0.34 15.35 -17.27
N GLU A 204 -0.40 16.67 -17.17
CA GLU A 204 -1.06 17.38 -16.08
C GLU A 204 -2.23 18.19 -16.61
N CYS A 205 -3.32 18.21 -15.87
CA CYS A 205 -4.41 19.14 -16.06
C CYS A 205 -4.89 19.70 -14.72
N GLN A 206 -5.16 21.00 -14.70
CA GLN A 206 -5.92 21.64 -13.63
C GLN A 206 -7.39 21.52 -13.95
N PHE A 207 -8.21 21.33 -12.93
CA PHE A 207 -9.65 21.18 -13.12
C PHE A 207 -10.42 21.79 -11.95
N VAL A 208 -11.71 22.02 -12.17
CA VAL A 208 -12.64 22.49 -11.15
C VAL A 208 -13.75 21.46 -11.03
N THR A 209 -14.19 21.18 -9.82
CA THR A 209 -15.34 20.30 -9.60
C THR A 209 -16.63 21.09 -9.47
N ASP A 210 -17.75 20.46 -9.81
CA ASP A 210 -19.08 20.94 -9.49
C ASP A 210 -19.36 20.94 -7.96
N ILE A 211 -20.55 21.40 -7.57
CA ILE A 211 -21.00 21.43 -6.17
C ILE A 211 -21.01 20.06 -5.48
N SER A 212 -21.06 18.96 -6.26
CA SER A 212 -21.03 17.60 -5.74
C SER A 212 -19.61 17.05 -5.59
N GLY A 213 -18.60 17.78 -6.06
CA GLY A 213 -17.20 17.35 -6.09
C GLY A 213 -16.87 16.49 -7.30
N ARG A 214 -17.60 16.63 -8.41
CA ARG A 214 -17.35 15.91 -9.66
C ARG A 214 -16.69 16.77 -10.72
N ALA A 215 -15.81 16.19 -11.53
CA ALA A 215 -15.19 16.86 -12.66
C ALA A 215 -14.94 15.87 -13.80
N GLU A 216 -15.11 16.34 -15.04
CA GLU A 216 -14.66 15.61 -16.22
C GLU A 216 -13.17 15.87 -16.44
N LEU A 217 -12.42 14.80 -16.71
CA LEU A 217 -10.99 14.84 -17.02
C LEU A 217 -10.78 14.18 -18.39
N VAL A 218 -10.06 14.86 -19.27
CA VAL A 218 -9.73 14.37 -20.60
C VAL A 218 -8.23 14.43 -20.82
N PHE A 219 -7.64 13.31 -21.23
CA PHE A 219 -6.22 13.20 -21.59
C PHE A 219 -6.08 12.65 -23.00
N GLN A 220 -5.00 13.04 -23.69
CA GLN A 220 -4.67 12.49 -25.01
C GLN A 220 -3.57 11.47 -24.84
N LEU A 221 -3.88 10.19 -25.09
CA LEU A 221 -2.91 9.12 -24.90
C LEU A 221 -1.97 9.05 -26.11
N PRO A 222 -0.65 9.07 -25.91
CA PRO A 222 0.31 8.84 -26.99
C PRO A 222 0.21 7.40 -27.50
N THR A 223 0.49 7.19 -28.79
CA THR A 223 0.44 5.87 -29.45
C THR A 223 1.69 5.03 -29.22
N ASP A 224 2.83 5.66 -28.92
CA ASP A 224 4.15 5.05 -28.80
C ASP A 224 4.50 4.57 -27.39
N LEU A 225 3.61 4.76 -26.42
CA LEU A 225 3.82 4.32 -25.04
C LEU A 225 3.31 2.90 -24.78
N PRO A 226 3.92 2.20 -23.80
CA PRO A 226 3.47 0.87 -23.43
C PRO A 226 2.10 0.89 -22.74
N GLY A 227 1.37 -0.19 -22.94
CA GLY A 227 0.15 -0.49 -22.19
C GLY A 227 0.45 -1.01 -20.79
N THR A 228 -0.61 -1.20 -20.01
CA THR A 228 -0.54 -1.77 -18.67
C THR A 228 -0.14 -3.24 -18.74
N ASP A 229 0.92 -3.57 -18.03
CA ASP A 229 1.42 -4.91 -17.79
C ASP A 229 1.95 -4.98 -16.34
N LEU A 230 1.06 -5.36 -15.42
CA LEU A 230 1.40 -5.47 -13.99
C LEU A 230 2.11 -6.77 -13.62
N ILE A 231 2.21 -7.72 -14.55
CA ILE A 231 2.73 -9.07 -14.32
C ILE A 231 4.08 -9.29 -15.03
N GLY A 232 4.51 -8.31 -15.82
CA GLY A 232 5.81 -8.26 -16.48
C GLY A 232 6.94 -8.79 -15.62
N ASP A 233 7.78 -9.64 -16.23
CA ASP A 233 8.98 -10.14 -15.58
C ASP A 233 10.01 -9.01 -15.51
N ALA A 234 10.34 -8.55 -14.30
CA ALA A 234 11.28 -7.46 -14.06
C ALA A 234 12.62 -7.59 -14.81
N LYS A 235 13.05 -8.80 -15.16
CA LYS A 235 14.30 -9.04 -15.89
C LYS A 235 14.15 -8.97 -17.42
N VAL A 236 12.97 -9.27 -17.95
CA VAL A 236 12.73 -9.41 -19.40
C VAL A 236 11.91 -8.24 -19.92
N LYS A 237 10.79 -7.96 -19.27
CA LYS A 237 9.88 -6.86 -19.58
C LYS A 237 9.37 -6.31 -18.24
N PRO A 238 10.00 -5.25 -17.71
CA PRO A 238 9.59 -4.64 -16.46
C PRO A 238 8.10 -4.30 -16.45
N PRO A 239 7.41 -4.39 -15.31
CA PRO A 239 6.02 -3.94 -15.21
C PRO A 239 5.86 -2.48 -15.64
N HIS A 240 4.78 -2.23 -16.37
CA HIS A 240 4.34 -0.88 -16.74
C HIS A 240 2.90 -0.70 -16.34
N TYR A 241 2.53 0.48 -15.85
CA TYR A 241 1.15 0.76 -15.50
C TYR A 241 0.85 2.24 -15.53
N TRP A 242 -0.43 2.55 -15.61
CA TRP A 242 -0.92 3.91 -15.69
C TRP A 242 -1.60 4.30 -14.39
N GLU A 243 -1.20 5.45 -13.84
CA GLU A 243 -1.78 6.01 -12.61
C GLU A 243 -2.28 7.43 -12.86
N LEU A 244 -3.50 7.69 -12.41
CA LEU A 244 -4.00 9.04 -12.23
C LEU A 244 -3.77 9.46 -10.77
N GLU A 245 -2.90 10.43 -10.57
CA GLU A 245 -2.74 11.12 -9.30
C GLU A 245 -3.62 12.37 -9.30
N VAL A 246 -4.46 12.53 -8.28
CA VAL A 246 -5.27 13.74 -8.06
C VAL A 246 -4.85 14.38 -6.75
N THR A 247 -4.39 15.62 -6.80
CA THR A 247 -4.01 16.43 -5.63
C THR A 247 -4.93 17.62 -5.45
N ALA A 248 -5.08 18.06 -4.20
CA ALA A 248 -5.74 19.31 -3.86
C ALA A 248 -5.12 19.88 -2.58
N THR A 249 -4.95 21.19 -2.54
CA THR A 249 -4.39 21.88 -1.37
C THR A 249 -5.52 22.41 -0.49
N ARG A 250 -5.40 22.21 0.83
CA ARG A 250 -6.31 22.81 1.81
C ARG A 250 -5.55 23.08 3.10
N SER A 251 -5.82 24.24 3.71
CA SER A 251 -5.21 24.60 4.99
C SER A 251 -5.32 23.45 6.01
N GLY A 252 -4.14 22.96 6.45
CA GLY A 252 -3.97 21.89 7.42
C GLY A 252 -3.78 20.48 6.85
N ILE A 253 -4.53 20.07 5.81
CA ILE A 253 -4.50 18.69 5.29
C ILE A 253 -4.70 18.68 3.78
N ASP A 254 -3.69 18.19 3.07
CA ASP A 254 -3.74 18.03 1.62
C ASP A 254 -4.43 16.74 1.19
N TYR A 255 -5.04 16.79 0.01
CA TYR A 255 -5.58 15.63 -0.68
C TYR A 255 -4.59 15.12 -1.75
N ARG A 256 -4.48 13.79 -1.85
CA ARG A 256 -3.65 13.05 -2.82
C ARG A 256 -4.23 11.65 -3.06
N GLY A 257 -5.14 11.50 -4.01
CA GLY A 257 -5.67 10.20 -4.45
C GLY A 257 -4.83 9.64 -5.59
N ILE A 258 -4.57 8.33 -5.59
CA ILE A 258 -3.89 7.64 -6.69
C ILE A 258 -4.84 6.53 -7.18
N PHE A 259 -5.10 6.52 -8.48
CA PHE A 259 -6.03 5.61 -9.12
C PHE A 259 -5.33 4.90 -10.27
N LEU A 260 -5.30 3.56 -10.26
CA LEU A 260 -4.84 2.79 -11.41
C LEU A 260 -5.84 2.93 -12.56
N ILE A 261 -5.32 3.11 -13.77
CA ILE A 261 -6.11 3.29 -15.00
C ILE A 261 -5.80 2.16 -16.00
N PRO A 262 -6.83 1.46 -16.53
CA PRO A 262 -6.66 0.28 -17.39
C PRO A 262 -6.40 0.68 -18.85
N ILE A 263 -5.21 1.21 -19.14
CA ILE A 263 -4.78 1.59 -20.50
C ILE A 263 -3.92 0.46 -21.08
N TYR A 264 -4.27 -0.07 -22.25
CA TYR A 264 -3.56 -1.17 -22.92
C TYR A 264 -3.11 -0.78 -24.33
N GLU A 265 -2.21 -1.57 -24.92
CA GLU A 265 -1.80 -1.37 -26.31
C GLU A 265 -2.94 -1.72 -27.27
N HIS A 266 -3.09 -0.91 -28.32
CA HIS A 266 -3.91 -1.30 -29.46
C HIS A 266 -3.17 -2.38 -30.25
N GLY A 267 -3.78 -3.55 -30.40
CA GLY A 267 -3.21 -4.69 -31.13
C GLY A 267 -3.25 -4.52 -32.65
#